data_AF-A0A384CPD3-F1
#
_entry.id   AF-A0A384CPD3-F1
#
_cell.length_a   1.000
_cell.length_b   1.000
_cell.length_c   1.000
_cell.angle_alpha   90.00
_cell.angle_beta   90.00
_cell.angle_gamma   90.00
#
_symmetry.space_group_name_H-M   'P 1'
#
loop_
_entity.id
_entity.type
_entity.pdbx_description
1 polymer ?
#
loop_
_entity_poly.entity_id
_entity_poly.type
_entity_poly.pdbx_seq_one_letter_code
_entity_poly.pdbx_strand_id
1 'polypeptide(L)'
;MEPEALEICPYNPHHRVPLSRFQYHLASCRKKNPKKAKKMASCKYNACHVVPIKKLEEHEAACVNRSTMEEEDSLRPLKVSLPSSEQNGKAPPGPPWLPSSDVWNVDGTNCHPMFVLKTFVPQKLVCESDTRESEREAHPPSVTTPQKTLRPGE
;
A
#
# COMPACT_ATOMS: atom_id res chain seq x y z
N MET A 1 19.76 2.80 -23.63
CA MET A 1 19.13 2.36 -22.37
C MET A 1 20.22 2.44 -21.32
N GLU A 2 20.14 3.38 -20.39
CA GLU A 2 21.14 3.53 -19.33
C GLU A 2 21.07 2.34 -18.36
N PRO A 3 22.21 1.73 -17.96
CA PRO A 3 22.21 0.63 -17.01
C PRO A 3 21.76 1.11 -15.62
N GLU A 4 20.73 0.46 -15.04
CA GLU A 4 20.29 0.76 -13.67
C GLU A 4 21.39 0.40 -12.65
N ALA A 5 21.64 1.31 -11.70
CA ALA A 5 22.55 1.06 -10.60
C ALA A 5 22.05 -0.10 -9.72
N LEU A 6 22.95 -1.02 -9.39
CA LEU A 6 22.68 -2.19 -8.56
C LEU A 6 23.21 -1.97 -7.14
N GLU A 7 22.35 -2.18 -6.15
CA GLU A 7 22.69 -2.12 -4.74
C GLU A 7 22.86 -3.51 -4.12
N ILE A 8 23.77 -3.61 -3.16
CA ILE A 8 24.00 -4.85 -2.42
C ILE A 8 23.01 -4.95 -1.26
N CYS A 9 22.35 -6.09 -1.13
CA CYS A 9 21.38 -6.28 -0.06
C CYS A 9 22.06 -6.32 1.33
N PRO A 10 21.59 -5.52 2.29
CA PRO A 10 22.09 -5.50 3.66
C PRO A 10 21.81 -6.81 4.39
N TYR A 11 20.84 -7.62 3.94
CA TYR A 11 20.56 -8.93 4.51
C TYR A 11 21.40 -10.07 3.90
N ASN A 12 21.79 -9.98 2.63
CA ASN A 12 22.59 -11.00 1.96
C ASN A 12 23.57 -10.36 0.95
N PRO A 13 24.90 -10.45 1.16
CA PRO A 13 25.89 -9.82 0.26
C PRO A 13 25.90 -10.41 -1.16
N HIS A 14 25.32 -11.60 -1.37
CA HIS A 14 25.21 -12.21 -2.70
C HIS A 14 24.09 -11.61 -3.55
N HIS A 15 23.16 -10.86 -2.94
CA HIS A 15 22.09 -10.21 -3.70
C HIS A 15 22.56 -8.83 -4.18
N ARG A 16 22.57 -8.66 -5.49
CA ARG A 16 22.71 -7.36 -6.17
C ARG A 16 21.40 -7.06 -6.87
N VAL A 17 20.77 -5.94 -6.54
CA VAL A 17 19.39 -5.65 -6.93
C VAL A 17 19.29 -4.23 -7.46
N PRO A 18 18.59 -3.98 -8.58
CA PRO A 18 18.40 -2.63 -9.08
C PRO A 18 17.68 -1.74 -8.07
N LEU A 19 18.06 -0.46 -8.01
CA LEU A 19 17.44 0.53 -7.13
C LEU A 19 15.91 0.56 -7.28
N SER A 20 15.42 0.44 -8.53
CA SER A 20 13.99 0.40 -8.87
C SER A 20 13.21 -0.70 -8.14
N ARG A 21 13.86 -1.80 -7.76
CA ARG A 21 13.24 -2.96 -7.07
C ARG A 21 13.74 -3.15 -5.65
N PHE A 22 14.64 -2.29 -5.17
CA PHE A 22 15.35 -2.51 -3.91
C PHE A 22 14.41 -2.52 -2.70
N GLN A 23 13.42 -1.63 -2.65
CA GLN A 23 12.42 -1.58 -1.57
C GLN A 23 11.64 -2.90 -1.42
N TYR A 24 11.09 -3.39 -2.53
CA TYR A 24 10.38 -4.68 -2.57
C TYR A 24 11.30 -5.84 -2.17
N HIS A 25 12.54 -5.80 -2.65
CA HIS A 25 13.55 -6.78 -2.27
C HIS A 25 13.82 -6.77 -0.76
N LEU A 26 14.03 -5.61 -0.15
CA LEU A 26 14.28 -5.52 1.29
C LEU A 26 13.14 -6.13 2.11
N ALA A 27 11.88 -5.82 1.76
CA ALA A 27 10.71 -6.35 2.46
C ALA A 27 10.64 -7.89 2.43
N SER A 28 10.86 -8.49 1.26
CA SER A 28 10.83 -9.95 1.10
C SER A 28 12.09 -10.64 1.65
N CYS A 29 13.27 -10.04 1.45
CA CYS A 29 14.55 -10.59 1.88
C CYS A 29 14.70 -10.54 3.41
N ARG A 30 14.16 -9.51 4.06
CA ARG A 30 14.08 -9.40 5.53
C ARG A 30 13.38 -10.62 6.13
N LYS A 31 12.23 -11.02 5.59
CA LYS A 31 11.46 -12.19 6.04
C LYS A 31 12.26 -13.50 5.90
N LYS A 32 13.04 -13.63 4.82
CA LYS A 32 13.90 -14.80 4.57
C LYS A 32 15.17 -14.82 5.44
N ASN A 33 15.57 -13.70 6.03
CA ASN A 33 16.83 -13.55 6.78
C ASN A 33 16.62 -13.01 8.22
N PRO A 34 15.80 -13.68 9.05
CA PRO A 34 15.38 -13.15 10.35
C PRO A 34 16.53 -12.91 11.33
N LYS A 35 17.57 -13.77 11.31
CA LYS A 35 18.73 -13.64 12.22
C LYS A 35 19.51 -12.34 12.00
N LYS A 36 19.68 -11.94 10.74
CA LYS A 36 20.37 -10.69 10.39
C LYS A 36 19.42 -9.50 10.52
N ALA A 37 18.16 -9.67 10.13
CA ALA A 37 17.12 -8.64 10.27
C ALA A 37 16.98 -8.14 11.72
N LYS A 38 17.06 -9.02 12.72
CA LYS A 38 17.04 -8.63 14.15
C LYS A 38 18.13 -7.64 14.57
N LYS A 39 19.21 -7.50 13.79
CA LYS A 39 20.34 -6.61 14.09
C LYS A 39 20.36 -5.35 13.22
N MET A 40 19.38 -5.21 12.33
CA MET A 40 19.29 -4.14 11.35
C MET A 40 18.02 -3.33 11.59
N ALA A 41 18.06 -2.04 11.25
CA ALA A 41 16.93 -1.14 11.27
C ALA A 41 16.88 -0.34 9.97
N SER A 42 15.68 0.06 9.58
CA SER A 42 15.45 0.99 8.47
C SER A 42 15.50 2.43 8.96
N CYS A 43 16.14 3.31 8.19
CA CYS A 43 16.13 4.76 8.41
C CYS A 43 14.71 5.32 8.28
N LYS A 44 14.36 6.28 9.13
CA LYS A 44 13.06 6.98 9.05
C LYS A 44 12.90 7.87 7.80
N TYR A 45 14.00 8.38 7.24
CA TYR A 45 13.96 9.28 6.09
C TYR A 45 13.95 8.55 4.74
N ASN A 46 14.45 7.31 4.69
CA ASN A 46 14.49 6.52 3.46
C ASN A 46 14.47 5.02 3.77
N ALA A 47 13.40 4.34 3.34
CA ALA A 47 13.20 2.92 3.58
C ALA A 47 14.23 2.00 2.88
N CYS A 48 14.96 2.50 1.89
CA CYS A 48 16.08 1.77 1.27
C CYS A 48 17.32 1.73 2.18
N HIS A 49 17.48 2.71 3.09
CA HIS A 49 18.59 2.72 4.02
C HIS A 49 18.32 1.74 5.15
N VAL A 50 19.03 0.60 5.13
CA VAL A 50 18.99 -0.38 6.20
C VAL A 50 20.39 -0.54 6.77
N VAL A 51 20.54 -0.16 8.04
CA VAL A 51 21.82 -0.09 8.75
C VAL A 51 21.75 -0.90 10.05
N PRO A 52 22.90 -1.27 10.66
CA PRO A 52 22.89 -1.90 11.97
C PRO A 52 22.22 -1.01 13.01
N ILE A 53 21.40 -1.59 13.90
CA ILE A 53 20.65 -0.84 14.94
C ILE A 53 21.56 0.10 15.74
N LYS A 54 22.75 -0.38 16.10
CA LYS A 54 23.73 0.40 16.89
C LYS A 54 24.25 1.67 16.20
N LYS A 55 24.11 1.76 14.88
CA LYS A 55 24.58 2.89 14.05
C LYS A 55 23.43 3.67 13.44
N LEU A 56 22.19 3.37 13.82
CA LEU A 56 21.02 4.00 13.23
C LEU A 56 20.97 5.49 13.56
N GLU A 57 21.22 5.85 14.82
CA GLU A 57 21.19 7.25 15.27
C GLU A 57 22.26 8.11 14.55
N GLU A 58 23.49 7.61 14.48
CA GLU A 58 24.59 8.24 13.73
C GLU A 58 24.22 8.41 12.25
N HIS A 59 23.62 7.38 11.64
CA HIS A 59 23.17 7.43 10.25
C HIS A 59 22.07 8.47 10.06
N GLU A 60 21.05 8.51 10.93
CA GLU A 60 19.95 9.45 10.84
C GLU A 60 20.43 10.89 10.98
N ALA A 61 21.37 11.15 11.89
CA ALA A 61 21.95 12.48 12.07
C ALA A 61 22.61 13.03 10.81
N ALA A 62 23.26 12.15 10.02
CA ALA A 62 23.99 12.47 8.80
C ALA A 62 23.28 12.03 7.50
N CYS A 63 21.99 11.66 7.57
CA CYS A 63 21.28 11.09 6.43
C CYS A 63 21.04 12.16 5.37
N VAL A 64 21.40 11.88 4.11
CA VAL A 64 21.19 12.81 2.98
C VAL A 64 19.70 13.15 2.76
N ASN A 65 18.79 12.23 3.13
CA ASN A 65 17.34 12.43 3.02
C ASN A 65 16.74 13.17 4.23
N ARG A 66 17.55 13.56 5.22
CA ARG A 66 17.08 14.32 6.40
C ARG A 66 16.74 15.77 6.05
N SER A 67 17.65 16.45 5.35
CA SER A 67 17.52 17.88 5.03
C SER A 67 16.32 18.19 4.12
N THR A 68 15.83 17.20 3.36
CA THR A 68 14.65 17.37 2.49
C THR A 68 13.32 17.39 3.25
N MET A 69 13.27 17.01 4.54
CA MET A 69 12.01 16.81 5.28
C MET A 69 11.81 17.78 6.46
N GLU A 70 12.88 18.29 7.06
CA GLU A 70 12.81 19.18 8.25
C GLU A 70 12.36 20.63 7.92
N GLU A 71 12.43 21.08 6.66
CA GLU A 71 11.94 22.42 6.27
C GLU A 71 10.40 22.56 6.32
N GLU A 72 9.65 21.47 6.23
CA GLU A 72 8.18 21.49 6.16
C GLU A 72 7.51 21.58 7.56
N ASP A 73 8.17 21.10 8.61
CA ASP A 73 7.61 21.12 9.98
C ASP A 73 7.74 22.51 10.65
N SER A 74 8.70 23.32 10.21
CA SER A 74 8.93 24.67 10.76
C SER A 74 7.94 25.74 10.24
N LEU A 75 7.16 25.45 9.19
CA LEU A 75 6.30 26.44 8.53
C LEU A 75 4.80 26.29 8.80
N ARG A 76 4.39 25.39 9.68
CA ARG A 76 2.97 25.27 10.06
C ARG A 76 2.75 25.38 11.56
N PRO A 77 2.58 26.61 12.08
CA PRO A 77 1.80 26.82 13.29
C PRO A 77 0.33 26.45 12.99
N LEU A 78 -0.01 25.16 13.04
CA LEU A 78 -1.41 24.76 13.18
C LEU A 78 -1.84 25.11 14.61
N LYS A 79 -2.19 26.38 14.77
CA LYS A 79 -2.98 26.88 15.89
C LYS A 79 -4.38 26.27 15.73
N VAL A 80 -4.53 25.01 16.10
CA VAL A 80 -5.86 24.48 16.42
C VAL A 80 -6.21 25.09 17.77
N SER A 81 -6.92 26.22 17.70
CA SER A 81 -7.68 26.72 18.83
C SER A 81 -8.75 25.66 19.15
N LEU A 82 -8.47 24.83 20.15
CA LEU A 82 -9.50 24.02 20.80
C LEU A 82 -10.55 24.98 21.38
N PRO A 83 -11.85 24.87 21.04
CA PRO A 83 -12.87 25.53 21.84
C PRO A 83 -12.86 24.86 23.21
N SER A 84 -12.48 25.63 24.23
CA SER A 84 -12.72 25.29 25.63
C SER A 84 -14.21 25.03 25.79
N SER A 85 -14.58 23.77 26.05
CA SER A 85 -15.90 23.44 26.57
C SER A 85 -15.69 22.62 27.83
N GLU A 86 -15.90 23.33 28.93
CA GLU A 86 -15.83 22.81 30.28
C GLU A 86 -17.09 21.96 30.50
N GLN A 87 -16.94 20.63 30.66
CA GLN A 87 -17.95 19.87 31.38
C GLN A 87 -17.34 18.72 32.19
N ASN A 88 -17.40 18.96 33.49
CA ASN A 88 -17.31 18.09 34.65
C ASN A 88 -17.85 16.66 34.44
N GLY A 89 -17.11 15.64 34.92
CA GLY A 89 -17.69 14.37 35.38
C GLY A 89 -17.04 13.06 34.91
N LYS A 90 -16.23 12.47 35.79
CA LYS A 90 -15.85 11.04 35.93
C LYS A 90 -15.19 10.30 34.74
N ALA A 91 -13.91 9.99 34.95
CA ALA A 91 -13.05 9.14 34.12
C ALA A 91 -13.58 7.70 33.87
N PRO A 92 -13.48 7.20 32.62
CA PRO A 92 -13.31 5.79 32.28
C PRO A 92 -11.80 5.43 32.21
N PRO A 93 -11.40 4.15 32.41
CA PRO A 93 -9.99 3.76 32.45
C PRO A 93 -9.36 3.94 31.07
N GLY A 94 -8.26 4.70 31.02
CA GLY A 94 -7.52 4.96 29.80
C GLY A 94 -6.94 3.67 29.18
N PRO A 95 -6.80 3.60 27.85
CA PRO A 95 -6.13 2.48 27.22
C PRO A 95 -4.66 2.45 27.65
N PRO A 96 -4.08 1.26 27.94
CA PRO A 96 -2.71 1.17 28.39
C PRO A 96 -1.73 1.61 27.29
N TRP A 97 -1.00 2.69 27.59
CA TRP A 97 0.30 3.06 27.03
C TRP A 97 0.35 3.28 25.51
N LEU A 98 0.42 4.56 25.12
CA LEU A 98 1.05 4.98 23.87
C LEU A 98 2.43 4.30 23.76
N PRO A 99 2.71 3.53 22.70
CA PRO A 99 4.08 3.16 22.39
C PRO A 99 4.85 4.45 22.13
N SER A 100 5.96 4.62 22.83
CA SER A 100 6.96 5.64 22.50
C SER A 100 7.20 5.65 20.99
N SER A 101 7.28 6.84 20.41
CA SER A 101 7.48 7.09 18.97
C SER A 101 8.72 6.39 18.35
N ASP A 102 9.52 5.70 19.17
CA ASP A 102 10.81 5.09 18.86
C ASP A 102 10.78 3.56 18.74
N VAL A 103 9.64 2.93 18.40
CA VAL A 103 9.58 1.47 18.18
C VAL A 103 9.04 1.11 16.80
N TRP A 104 9.74 1.54 15.76
CA TRP A 104 9.48 1.14 14.37
C TRP A 104 9.99 -0.27 14.02
N ASN A 105 10.33 -1.09 15.02
CA ASN A 105 10.82 -2.45 14.81
C ASN A 105 10.26 -3.45 15.84
N VAL A 106 8.95 -3.40 16.10
CA VAL A 106 8.25 -4.53 16.71
C VAL A 106 7.77 -5.46 15.60
N ASP A 107 8.09 -6.74 15.74
CA ASP A 107 7.54 -7.82 14.94
C ASP A 107 6.01 -7.76 15.06
N GLY A 108 5.36 -7.19 14.05
CA GLY A 108 3.91 -7.21 13.90
C GLY A 108 3.48 -8.62 13.56
N THR A 109 3.57 -9.54 14.52
CA THR A 109 2.85 -10.81 14.44
C THR A 109 1.36 -10.47 14.52
N ASN A 110 0.75 -10.30 13.35
CA ASN A 110 -0.69 -10.28 13.14
C ASN A 110 -1.48 -9.11 13.78
N CYS A 111 -1.49 -7.95 13.12
CA CYS A 111 -2.52 -6.92 13.30
C CYS A 111 -2.81 -6.21 11.97
N HIS A 112 -3.20 -6.97 10.94
CA HIS A 112 -3.97 -6.37 9.85
C HIS A 112 -5.45 -6.57 10.21
N PRO A 113 -6.22 -5.51 10.50
CA PRO A 113 -7.66 -5.65 10.46
C PRO A 113 -8.03 -6.04 9.04
N MET A 114 -8.62 -7.23 8.86
CA MET A 114 -9.24 -7.59 7.59
C MET A 114 -10.34 -6.56 7.33
N PHE A 115 -10.11 -5.67 6.37
CA PHE A 115 -11.15 -4.79 5.89
C PHE A 115 -12.18 -5.68 5.17
N VAL A 116 -13.31 -5.91 5.84
CA VAL A 116 -14.44 -6.58 5.18
C VAL A 116 -15.17 -5.49 4.38
N LEU A 117 -14.94 -5.46 3.07
CA LEU A 117 -15.77 -4.66 2.16
C LEU A 117 -17.20 -5.21 2.25
N LYS A 118 -18.10 -4.45 2.88
CA LYS A 118 -19.53 -4.72 2.80
C LYS A 118 -19.89 -4.72 1.31
N THR A 119 -20.63 -5.74 0.88
CA THR A 119 -21.03 -5.97 -0.50
C THR A 119 -21.65 -4.71 -1.09
N PHE A 120 -20.92 -4.02 -1.96
CA PHE A 120 -21.42 -2.88 -2.70
C PHE A 120 -22.17 -3.44 -3.90
N VAL A 121 -23.49 -3.19 -3.98
CA VAL A 121 -24.26 -3.48 -5.18
C VAL A 121 -24.14 -2.25 -6.08
N PRO A 122 -23.39 -2.29 -7.19
CA PRO A 122 -23.31 -1.14 -8.08
C PRO A 122 -24.70 -0.87 -8.65
N GLN A 123 -25.17 0.38 -8.53
CA GLN A 123 -26.34 0.82 -9.27
C GLN A 123 -25.99 0.81 -10.76
N LYS A 124 -26.76 0.05 -11.54
CA LYS A 124 -26.68 0.04 -13.00
C LYS A 124 -27.00 1.44 -13.55
N LEU A 125 -25.97 2.17 -13.96
CA LEU A 125 -26.08 3.42 -14.69
C LEU A 125 -26.49 3.06 -16.13
N VAL A 126 -27.72 3.39 -16.52
CA VAL A 126 -28.17 3.29 -17.91
C VAL A 126 -27.75 4.56 -18.63
N CYS A 127 -27.14 4.42 -19.79
CA CYS A 127 -26.78 5.55 -20.64
C CYS A 127 -28.06 6.07 -21.32
N GLU A 128 -28.31 7.39 -21.32
CA GLU A 128 -29.50 7.98 -21.96
C GLU A 128 -29.65 7.59 -23.44
N SER A 129 -28.54 7.23 -24.08
CA SER A 129 -28.46 6.76 -25.47
C SER A 129 -29.24 5.46 -25.74
N ASP A 130 -29.40 4.58 -24.75
CA ASP A 130 -30.12 3.29 -24.90
C ASP A 130 -31.65 3.47 -25.03
N THR A 131 -32.19 4.60 -24.56
CA THR A 131 -33.64 4.85 -24.60
C THR A 131 -34.18 5.06 -26.02
N ARG A 132 -33.30 5.25 -27.02
CA ARG A 132 -33.72 5.56 -28.39
C ARG A 132 -33.69 4.38 -29.36
N GLU A 133 -33.20 3.20 -28.97
CA GLU A 133 -33.22 2.00 -29.83
C GLU A 133 -34.41 1.06 -29.56
N SER A 134 -35.30 1.38 -28.61
CA SER A 134 -36.43 0.50 -28.27
C SER A 134 -37.68 0.66 -29.16
N GLU A 135 -37.72 1.59 -30.11
CA GLU A 135 -38.85 1.77 -31.04
C GLU A 135 -38.52 1.36 -32.47
N ARG A 136 -37.87 0.21 -32.70
CA ARG A 136 -37.90 -0.43 -34.03
C ARG A 136 -37.54 -1.91 -34.08
N GLU A 137 -38.11 -2.78 -33.25
CA GLU A 137 -38.19 -4.19 -33.62
C GLU A 137 -39.37 -4.90 -32.97
N ALA A 138 -40.53 -4.80 -33.61
CA ALA A 138 -41.69 -5.61 -33.30
C ALA A 138 -42.08 -6.42 -34.55
N HIS A 139 -41.34 -7.48 -34.85
CA HIS A 139 -41.83 -8.56 -35.69
C HIS A 139 -41.46 -9.93 -35.09
N PRO A 140 -42.39 -10.88 -34.98
CA PRO A 140 -42.23 -12.09 -34.18
C PRO A 140 -41.49 -13.22 -34.93
N PRO A 141 -40.80 -14.13 -34.21
CA PRO A 141 -40.17 -15.28 -34.85
C PRO A 141 -41.23 -16.34 -35.15
N SER A 142 -41.47 -16.59 -36.45
CA SER A 142 -42.25 -17.75 -36.89
C SER A 142 -41.34 -18.96 -37.08
N VAL A 143 -41.67 -20.01 -36.33
CA VAL A 143 -41.07 -21.34 -36.33
C VAL A 143 -41.46 -22.09 -37.60
N THR A 144 -40.51 -22.67 -38.35
CA THR A 144 -40.75 -23.89 -39.15
C THR A 144 -39.44 -24.66 -39.37
N THR A 145 -39.42 -25.94 -38.99
CA THR A 145 -38.36 -26.95 -39.21
C THR A 145 -38.56 -27.66 -40.59
N PRO A 146 -37.88 -28.77 -40.91
CA PRO A 146 -36.55 -28.89 -41.53
C PRO A 146 -36.59 -29.57 -42.92
N GLN A 147 -35.65 -29.32 -43.84
CA GLN A 147 -35.44 -30.19 -45.01
C GLN A 147 -33.96 -30.40 -45.38
N LYS A 148 -33.71 -31.60 -45.91
CA LYS A 148 -32.47 -32.39 -46.04
C LYS A 148 -32.07 -32.52 -47.51
N THR A 149 -30.78 -32.42 -47.84
CA THR A 149 -30.09 -33.06 -49.01
C THR A 149 -28.59 -32.69 -49.02
N LEU A 150 -27.65 -33.63 -48.81
CA LEU A 150 -26.78 -34.32 -49.82
C LEU A 150 -26.11 -33.36 -50.85
N ARG A 151 -24.80 -33.37 -51.19
CA ARG A 151 -23.57 -34.15 -50.85
C ARG A 151 -22.32 -33.41 -51.51
N PRO A 152 -21.15 -33.99 -51.91
CA PRO A 152 -19.78 -33.73 -51.37
C PRO A 152 -18.66 -33.24 -52.36
N GLY A 153 -17.42 -33.07 -51.87
CA GLY A 153 -16.14 -32.99 -52.63
C GLY A 153 -15.27 -31.79 -52.20
N GLU A 154 -13.97 -31.88 -51.89
CA GLU A 154 -12.88 -32.83 -52.17
C GLU A 154 -12.10 -33.24 -50.89
#